data_AF-A0A847XKY7-F1
#
_entry.id   AF-A0A847XKY7-F1
#
_cell.length_a   1.000
_cell.length_b   1.000
_cell.length_c   1.000
_cell.angle_alpha   90.00
_cell.angle_beta   90.00
_cell.angle_gamma   90.00
#
_symmetry.space_group_name_H-M   'P 1'
#
loop_
_entity.id
_entity.type
_entity.pdbx_description
1 polymer ?
#
loop_
_entity_poly.entity_id
_entity_poly.type
_entity_poly.pdbx_seq_one_letter_code
_entity_poly.pdbx_strand_id
1 'polypeptide(L)' 'MLKHIFTSESVTEGHPDKICDQLSDGIYDAMIKQDPDTHAGIECYATTGLVMVGGEARTKAYVDIQET' A
#
# COMPACT_ATOMS: atom_id res chain seq x y z
N MET A 1 -3.50 -0.20 43.49
CA MET A 1 -3.29 -0.64 42.08
C MET A 1 -1.91 -0.18 41.65
N LEU A 2 -1.12 -1.05 41.01
CA LEU A 2 0.16 -0.67 40.40
C LEU A 2 -0.12 0.21 39.17
N LYS A 3 0.65 1.29 39.00
CA LYS A 3 0.56 2.19 37.85
C LYS A 3 1.09 1.43 36.62
N HIS A 4 0.24 1.12 35.65
CA HIS A 4 0.65 0.55 34.37
C HIS A 4 1.03 1.69 33.41
N ILE A 5 2.20 1.61 32.79
CA ILE A 5 2.65 2.57 31.78
C ILE A 5 2.54 1.90 30.41
N PHE A 6 1.78 2.53 29.52
CA PHE A 6 1.61 2.13 28.13
C PHE A 6 2.03 3.29 27.23
N THR A 7 2.67 2.99 26.11
CA THR A 7 3.10 3.99 25.11
C THR A 7 2.76 3.48 23.72
N SER A 8 2.36 4.40 22.86
CA SER A 8 2.04 4.18 21.46
C SER A 8 2.66 5.30 20.65
N GLU A 9 2.89 5.05 19.37
CA GLU A 9 3.35 6.04 18.40
C GLU A 9 2.51 6.00 17.13
N SER A 10 2.71 7.00 16.27
CA SER A 10 2.10 7.11 14.95
C SER A 10 3.02 7.93 14.06
N VAL A 11 2.88 7.76 12.75
CA VAL A 11 3.58 8.53 11.74
C VAL A 11 2.57 9.19 10.80
N THR A 12 2.95 10.29 10.18
CA THR A 12 2.07 11.01 9.25
C THR A 12 1.99 10.29 7.91
N GLU A 13 1.02 10.68 7.07
CA GLU A 13 0.84 10.17 5.71
C GLU A 13 2.07 10.36 4.80
N GLY A 14 2.95 11.31 5.13
CA GLY A 14 4.20 11.57 4.40
C GLY A 14 5.39 10.73 4.85
N HIS A 15 5.23 9.87 5.87
CA HIS A 15 6.27 8.91 6.23
C HIS A 15 6.46 7.91 5.07
N PRO A 16 7.69 7.57 4.67
CA PRO A 16 7.94 6.73 3.50
C PRO A 16 7.17 5.40 3.54
N ASP A 17 7.12 4.74 4.70
CA ASP A 17 6.34 3.50 4.86
C ASP A 17 4.84 3.73 4.63
N LYS A 18 4.28 4.85 5.10
CA LYS A 18 2.87 5.18 4.87
C LYS A 18 2.59 5.61 3.44
N ILE A 19 3.57 6.18 2.74
CA ILE A 19 3.46 6.43 1.30
C ILE A 19 3.41 5.08 0.55
N CYS A 20 4.25 4.11 0.92
CA CYS A 20 4.18 2.77 0.36
C CYS A 20 2.82 2.10 0.60
N ASP A 21 2.29 2.16 1.83
CA ASP A 21 0.96 1.65 2.15
C ASP A 21 -0.11 2.28 1.24
N GLN A 22 -0.11 3.62 1.10
CA GLN A 22 -1.08 4.34 0.29
C GLN A 22 -0.98 3.99 -1.21
N LEU A 23 0.23 3.82 -1.74
CA LEU A 23 0.43 3.42 -3.14
C LEU A 23 -0.05 1.99 -3.38
N SER A 24 0.30 1.06 -2.48
CA SER A 24 -0.16 -0.32 -2.54
C SER A 24 -1.69 -0.40 -2.50
N ASP A 25 -2.32 0.32 -1.57
CA ASP A 25 -3.78 0.36 -1.43
C ASP A 25 -4.45 1.02 -2.65
N GLY A 26 -3.89 2.13 -3.17
CA GLY A 26 -4.43 2.81 -4.35
C GLY A 26 -4.43 1.94 -5.61
N ILE A 27 -3.36 1.15 -5.81
CA ILE A 27 -3.28 0.17 -6.90
C ILE A 27 -4.32 -0.93 -6.70
N TYR A 28 -4.45 -1.47 -5.49
CA TYR A 28 -5.43 -2.51 -5.20
C TYR A 28 -6.87 -2.01 -5.40
N ASP A 29 -7.16 -0.79 -4.94
CA ASP A 29 -8.43 -0.10 -5.16
C ASP A 29 -8.77 0.03 -6.65
N ALA A 30 -7.80 0.41 -7.47
CA ALA A 30 -7.96 0.49 -8.91
C ALA A 30 -8.25 -0.88 -9.55
N MET A 31 -7.64 -1.96 -9.03
CA MET A 31 -7.91 -3.33 -9.49
C MET A 31 -9.30 -3.81 -9.09
N ILE A 32 -9.68 -3.73 -7.81
CA ILE A 32 -10.98 -4.23 -7.31
C ILE A 32 -12.16 -3.43 -7.88
N LYS A 33 -11.94 -2.17 -8.25
CA LYS A 33 -12.95 -1.34 -8.93
C LYS A 33 -13.30 -1.88 -10.33
N GLN A 34 -12.34 -2.50 -11.01
CA GLN A 34 -12.55 -3.09 -12.34
C GLN A 34 -12.92 -4.58 -12.26
N ASP A 35 -12.31 -5.32 -11.33
CA ASP A 35 -12.55 -6.75 -11.11
C ASP A 35 -12.70 -7.04 -9.60
N PRO A 36 -13.94 -7.12 -9.08
CA PRO A 36 -14.20 -7.40 -7.67
C PRO A 36 -13.66 -8.75 -7.16
N ASP A 37 -13.37 -9.70 -8.05
CA ASP A 37 -12.80 -11.01 -7.70
C ASP A 37 -11.26 -11.00 -7.66
N THR A 38 -10.64 -9.82 -7.77
CA THR A 38 -9.19 -9.62 -7.68
C THR A 38 -8.65 -10.20 -6.38
N HIS A 39 -7.52 -10.89 -6.48
CA HIS A 39 -6.73 -11.31 -5.34
C HIS A 39 -5.27 -10.96 -5.59
N ALA A 40 -4.71 -10.06 -4.79
CA ALA A 40 -3.36 -9.56 -5.01
C ALA A 40 -2.65 -9.25 -3.68
N GLY A 41 -1.33 -9.40 -3.69
CA GLY A 41 -0.42 -8.81 -2.71
C GLY A 41 0.43 -7.77 -3.43
N ILE A 42 0.11 -6.48 -3.23
CA ILE A 42 0.84 -5.36 -3.84
C ILE A 42 1.82 -4.82 -2.81
N GLU A 43 3.11 -4.95 -3.10
CA GLU A 43 4.19 -4.50 -2.24
C GLU A 43 4.84 -3.25 -2.84
N CYS A 44 5.07 -2.22 -2.03
CA CYS A 44 5.70 -0.98 -2.47
C CYS A 44 6.97 -0.70 -1.67
N TYR A 45 8.04 -0.38 -2.39
CA TYR A 45 9.34 -0.01 -1.83
C TYR A 45 9.74 1.36 -2.36
N ALA A 46 10.06 2.28 -1.45
CA ALA A 46 10.45 3.64 -1.81
C ALA A 46 11.85 3.97 -1.31
N THR A 47 12.63 4.63 -2.16
CA THR A 47 13.92 5.24 -1.80
C THR A 47 14.15 6.50 -2.65
N THR A 48 15.30 7.14 -2.50
CA THR A 48 15.59 8.39 -3.20
C THR A 48 15.50 8.22 -4.72
N GLY A 49 14.49 8.87 -5.32
CA GLY A 49 14.28 8.88 -6.78
C GLY A 49 13.75 7.57 -7.36
N LEU A 50 13.28 6.64 -6.52
CA LEU A 50 12.77 5.35 -6.98
C LEU A 50 11.58 4.92 -6.13
N VAL A 51 10.50 4.55 -6.83
CA VAL A 51 9.40 3.75 -6.30
C VAL A 51 9.39 2.45 -7.08
N MET A 52 9.44 1.33 -6.38
CA MET A 52 9.35 0.00 -6.96
C MET A 52 8.08 -0.66 -6.43
N VAL A 53 7.20 -1.06 -7.34
CA VAL A 53 6.02 -1.88 -7.04
C VAL A 53 6.33 -3.33 -7.40
N GLY A 54 6.08 -4.25 -6.48
CA GLY A 54 6.28 -5.69 -6.64
C GLY A 54 5.10 -6.49 -6.08
N GLY A 55 5.23 -7.81 -6.12
CA GLY A 55 4.23 -8.74 -5.63
C GLY A 55 3.49 -9.50 -6.73
N GLU A 56 2.29 -9.94 -6.44
CA GLU A 56 1.52 -10.87 -7.27
C GLU A 56 0.05 -10.45 -7.36
N ALA A 57 -0.55 -10.55 -8.54
CA ALA A 57 -1.97 -10.27 -8.73
C ALA A 57 -2.63 -11.31 -9.63
N ARG A 58 -3.76 -11.85 -9.17
CA ARG A 58 -4.72 -12.60 -9.98
C ARG A 58 -5.94 -11.74 -10.18
N THR A 59 -6.05 -11.14 -11.35
CA THR A 59 -7.13 -10.21 -11.72
C THR A 59 -7.33 -10.19 -13.23
N LYS A 60 -8.52 -9.78 -13.68
CA LYS A 60 -8.82 -9.41 -15.07
C LYS A 60 -8.67 -7.90 -15.32
N ALA A 61 -8.47 -7.11 -14.26
CA ALA A 61 -8.27 -5.68 -14.36
C ALA A 61 -6.97 -5.35 -15.10
N TYR A 62 -6.98 -4.26 -15.86
CA TYR A 62 -5.77 -3.63 -16.35
C TYR A 62 -5.61 -2.29 -15.63
N VAL A 63 -4.52 -2.15 -14.88
CA VAL A 63 -4.18 -0.94 -14.13
C VAL A 63 -2.82 -0.48 -14.59
N ASP A 64 -2.72 0.77 -15.04
CA ASP A 64 -1.44 1.39 -15.31
C ASP A 64 -0.83 1.88 -14.00
N ILE A 65 0.16 1.14 -13.51
CA ILE A 65 0.78 1.38 -12.20
C ILE A 65 1.51 2.74 -12.13
N GLN A 66 1.98 3.29 -13.25
CA GLN A 66 2.71 4.56 -13.23
C GLN A 66 1.78 5.79 -13.18
N GLU A 67 0.54 5.62 -13.62
CA GLU A 67 -0.46 6.69 -13.72
C GLU A 67 -1.57 6.61 -12.66
N THR A 68 -1.53 5.58 -11.80
CA THR A 68 -2.48 5.38 -10.69
C THR A 68 -2.03 6.12 -9.45
#